data_AF-A0A0R3Q968-F1
#
_entry.id   AF-A0A0R3Q968-F1
#
_cell.length_a   1.000
_cell.length_b   1.000
_cell.length_c   1.000
_cell.angle_alpha   90.00
_cell.angle_beta   90.00
_cell.angle_gamma   90.00
#
_symmetry.space_group_name_H-M   'P 1'
#
loop_
_entity.id
_entity.type
_entity.pdbx_description
1 polymer ?
#
loop_
_entity_poly.entity_id
_entity_poly.type
_entity_poly.pdbx_seq_one_letter_code
_entity_poly.pdbx_strand_id
1 'polypeptide(L)'
;MYCYIAQSVPQTIFWMVSVVARKAAWFGRVLSKDATVPGPSTSWGSISFSSRRAISLSNTYRHAGYYALFPVVPNATPENNRFVANICNTEDWPAICAPPKEMYEGTVRMLLEYGATMHEHMKLLEGIKPEDLTFENVIEPFLTEEEQVLYAFHTLWTRMLTDWPSSRELHADFMKIHELAINEVSAKWKYDIFFKAVKTLCVRSETTDSWKRRLADFYYLQMKSIAMGETSKKHEQFVGHDSFVEHYILRYRTVLQNSEDMEDIQVTDRAVFNDAPPEVLKRLAVNRQ
;
A
#
# COMPACT_ATOMS: atom_id res chain seq x y z
N MET A 1 25.45 -17.03 -12.60
CA MET A 1 24.82 -16.20 -13.64
C MET A 1 23.44 -16.79 -13.87
N TYR A 2 22.42 -16.24 -13.21
CA TYR A 2 21.07 -16.80 -13.20
C TYR A 2 20.37 -16.48 -14.53
N CYS A 3 19.73 -17.49 -15.13
CA CYS A 3 19.08 -17.39 -16.42
C CYS A 3 17.59 -17.71 -16.24
N TYR A 4 16.74 -16.68 -16.22
CA TYR A 4 15.29 -16.82 -16.24
C TYR A 4 14.82 -17.25 -17.63
N ILE A 5 14.07 -18.35 -17.73
CA ILE A 5 13.21 -18.62 -18.89
C ILE A 5 11.86 -17.98 -18.59
N ALA A 6 11.64 -16.78 -19.11
CA ALA A 6 10.34 -16.16 -19.12
C ALA A 6 9.47 -16.81 -20.20
N GLN A 7 8.47 -17.60 -19.81
CA GLN A 7 7.28 -17.73 -20.64
C GLN A 7 6.47 -16.44 -20.47
N SER A 8 6.37 -15.70 -21.57
CA SER A 8 5.62 -14.46 -21.68
C SER A 8 4.14 -14.67 -21.37
N VAL A 9 3.65 -14.03 -20.30
CA VAL A 9 2.23 -13.66 -20.16
C VAL A 9 2.16 -12.22 -19.65
N PRO A 10 1.66 -11.25 -20.43
CA PRO A 10 1.51 -9.88 -19.96
C PRO A 10 0.21 -9.77 -19.15
N GLN A 11 0.28 -9.82 -17.82
CA GLN A 11 -0.94 -9.75 -16.98
C GLN A 11 -0.84 -8.93 -15.68
N THR A 12 0.17 -8.08 -15.51
CA THR A 12 0.41 -7.44 -14.20
C THR A 12 -0.14 -6.02 -14.04
N ILE A 13 -0.57 -5.36 -15.12
CA ILE A 13 -1.17 -4.00 -15.03
C ILE A 13 -2.65 -4.05 -14.57
N PHE A 14 -3.29 -5.23 -14.56
CA PHE A 14 -4.74 -5.36 -14.33
C PHE A 14 -5.18 -5.51 -12.86
N TRP A 15 -4.26 -5.64 -11.90
CA TRP A 15 -4.62 -6.12 -10.56
C TRP A 15 -4.93 -5.04 -9.53
N MET A 16 -4.40 -3.82 -9.68
CA MET A 16 -4.73 -2.71 -8.78
C MET A 16 -6.19 -2.24 -8.96
N VAL A 17 -6.69 -2.26 -10.20
CA VAL A 17 -8.11 -2.04 -10.52
C VAL A 17 -8.99 -3.18 -9.99
N SER A 18 -8.47 -4.40 -9.91
CA SER A 18 -9.23 -5.60 -9.53
C SER A 18 -9.57 -5.69 -8.03
N VAL A 19 -8.75 -5.13 -7.14
CA VAL A 19 -9.05 -5.10 -5.69
C VAL A 19 -10.15 -4.07 -5.38
N VAL A 20 -10.12 -2.92 -6.05
CA VAL A 20 -11.17 -1.89 -5.94
C VAL A 20 -12.48 -2.36 -6.58
N ALA A 21 -12.41 -3.01 -7.76
CA ALA A 21 -13.59 -3.56 -8.43
C ALA A 21 -14.27 -4.70 -7.64
N ARG A 22 -13.51 -5.54 -6.93
CA ARG A 22 -14.08 -6.58 -6.05
C ARG A 22 -14.75 -5.98 -4.80
N LYS A 23 -14.21 -4.88 -4.24
CA LYS A 23 -14.87 -4.16 -3.13
C LYS A 23 -16.20 -3.55 -3.58
N ALA A 24 -16.30 -3.01 -4.81
CA ALA A 24 -17.55 -2.43 -5.36
C ALA A 24 -18.68 -3.46 -5.58
N ALA A 25 -18.36 -4.70 -5.97
CA ALA A 25 -19.35 -5.75 -6.22
C ALA A 25 -20.09 -6.22 -4.94
N TRP A 26 -19.53 -5.98 -3.76
CA TRP A 26 -20.18 -6.28 -2.48
C TRP A 26 -21.25 -5.23 -2.13
N PHE A 27 -21.04 -3.96 -2.47
CA PHE A 27 -21.96 -2.87 -2.17
C PHE A 27 -23.24 -2.90 -3.00
N GLY A 28 -23.21 -3.44 -4.22
CA GLY A 28 -24.40 -3.60 -5.08
C GLY A 28 -25.51 -4.48 -4.48
N ARG A 29 -25.18 -5.33 -3.49
CA ARG A 29 -26.17 -6.21 -2.82
C ARG A 29 -26.80 -5.61 -1.57
N VAL A 30 -26.19 -4.57 -0.97
CA VAL A 30 -26.66 -3.99 0.29
C VAL A 30 -27.78 -2.95 0.07
N LEU A 31 -27.84 -2.34 -1.12
CA LEU A 31 -28.87 -1.36 -1.49
C LEU A 31 -30.25 -1.95 -1.84
N SER A 32 -30.41 -3.27 -1.84
CA SER A 32 -31.67 -3.94 -2.21
C SER A 32 -32.53 -4.39 -1.01
N LYS A 33 -32.10 -4.14 0.24
CA LYS A 33 -32.74 -4.72 1.44
C LYS A 33 -33.56 -3.77 2.30
N ASP A 34 -33.82 -2.55 1.83
CA ASP A 34 -34.79 -1.65 2.48
C ASP A 34 -36.20 -1.86 1.89
N ALA A 35 -36.85 -2.95 2.33
CA ALA A 35 -38.30 -3.13 2.26
C ALA A 35 -38.76 -4.05 3.41
N THR A 36 -39.28 -3.43 4.49
CA THR A 36 -40.38 -3.84 5.42
C THR A 36 -40.62 -5.35 5.69
N VAL A 37 -40.85 -5.94 6.87
CA VAL A 37 -41.37 -5.59 8.24
C VAL A 37 -41.21 -6.89 9.13
N PRO A 38 -41.36 -6.88 10.49
CA PRO A 38 -40.59 -7.74 11.41
C PRO A 38 -41.34 -8.89 12.16
N GLY A 39 -40.53 -9.80 12.75
CA GLY A 39 -40.82 -10.61 13.97
C GLY A 39 -40.98 -12.14 13.76
N PRO A 40 -40.88 -13.01 14.80
CA PRO A 40 -40.26 -12.89 16.13
C PRO A 40 -39.30 -14.06 16.48
N SER A 41 -38.77 -13.99 17.71
CA SER A 41 -37.81 -14.85 18.42
C SER A 41 -38.13 -16.35 18.59
N THR A 42 -37.07 -17.16 18.74
CA THR A 42 -36.89 -18.27 19.72
C THR A 42 -35.41 -18.73 19.67
N SER A 43 -34.57 -18.39 20.65
CA SER A 43 -34.14 -19.26 21.77
C SER A 43 -33.68 -20.68 21.38
N TRP A 44 -32.41 -21.00 21.66
CA TRP A 44 -31.97 -22.17 22.45
C TRP A 44 -30.44 -22.31 22.48
N GLY A 45 -29.93 -22.67 23.66
CA GLY A 45 -28.81 -23.62 23.75
C GLY A 45 -27.41 -23.05 23.97
N SER A 46 -27.17 -22.48 25.15
CA SER A 46 -25.83 -22.36 25.73
C SER A 46 -25.19 -23.74 25.93
N ILE A 47 -23.98 -23.94 25.40
CA ILE A 47 -23.05 -24.96 25.91
C ILE A 47 -21.80 -24.23 26.39
N SER A 48 -21.66 -24.15 27.71
CA SER A 48 -20.49 -23.65 28.41
C SER A 48 -19.41 -24.74 28.45
N PHE A 49 -18.21 -24.43 27.97
CA PHE A 49 -16.98 -25.06 28.45
C PHE A 49 -16.17 -24.01 29.21
N SER A 50 -16.30 -24.07 30.52
CA SER A 50 -15.47 -23.35 31.47
C SER A 50 -14.09 -24.00 31.55
N SER A 51 -13.08 -23.32 31.01
CA SER A 51 -11.71 -23.35 31.53
C SER A 51 -11.28 -21.90 31.66
N ARG A 52 -11.57 -21.31 32.83
CA ARG A 52 -11.08 -19.98 33.21
C ARG A 52 -9.60 -20.12 33.54
N ARG A 53 -8.71 -19.91 32.56
CA ARG A 53 -7.50 -19.14 32.84
C ARG A 53 -7.83 -17.69 32.59
N ALA A 54 -8.24 -17.01 33.66
CA ALA A 54 -8.19 -15.56 33.71
C ALA A 54 -6.71 -15.17 33.59
N ILE A 55 -6.27 -14.81 32.37
CA ILE A 55 -5.10 -13.94 32.25
C ILE A 55 -5.58 -12.59 32.75
N SER A 56 -5.36 -12.37 34.04
CA SER A 56 -5.46 -11.08 34.68
C SER A 56 -4.55 -10.12 33.93
N LEU A 57 -5.12 -9.30 33.05
CA LEU A 57 -4.46 -8.14 32.43
C LEU A 57 -4.47 -6.93 33.39
N SER A 58 -4.54 -7.15 34.70
CA SER A 58 -4.29 -6.09 35.69
C SER A 58 -2.85 -6.19 36.18
N ASN A 59 -2.09 -5.13 35.92
CA ASN A 59 -0.71 -4.87 36.32
C ASN A 59 0.40 -5.55 35.51
N THR A 60 0.76 -4.89 34.41
CA THR A 60 2.14 -4.37 34.25
C THR A 60 2.17 -3.18 33.28
N TYR A 61 1.38 -2.13 33.55
CA TYR A 61 1.76 -0.78 33.12
C TYR A 61 2.93 -0.30 33.99
N ARG A 62 4.08 -0.98 33.90
CA ARG A 62 5.34 -0.30 34.18
C ARG A 62 5.43 0.79 33.14
N HIS A 63 5.63 2.02 33.58
CA HIS A 63 5.93 3.16 32.72
C HIS A 63 7.27 2.90 32.03
N ALA A 64 7.29 2.02 31.04
CA ALA A 64 8.33 1.99 30.03
C ALA A 64 8.05 3.22 29.18
N GLY A 65 8.82 4.28 29.39
CA GLY A 65 8.82 5.40 28.46
C GLY A 65 9.11 4.85 27.08
N TYR A 66 8.09 4.78 26.23
CA TYR A 66 8.29 4.51 24.82
C TYR A 66 8.99 5.74 24.27
N TYR A 67 10.31 5.67 24.13
CA TYR A 67 11.00 6.64 23.29
C TYR A 67 10.52 6.37 21.86
N ALA A 68 9.71 7.29 21.32
CA ALA A 68 9.49 7.34 19.90
C ALA A 68 10.83 7.75 19.27
N LEU A 69 11.59 6.77 18.79
CA LEU A 69 12.71 7.05 17.90
C LEU A 69 12.10 7.57 16.61
N PHE A 70 12.22 8.88 16.39
CA PHE A 70 11.86 9.45 15.10
C PHE A 70 12.71 8.76 14.03
N PRO A 71 12.10 8.36 12.89
CA PRO A 71 12.87 7.81 11.79
C PRO A 71 13.93 8.82 11.39
N VAL A 72 15.16 8.34 11.20
CA VAL A 72 16.23 9.18 10.65
C VAL A 72 15.83 9.50 9.22
N VAL A 73 15.46 10.76 8.98
CA VAL A 73 15.13 11.24 7.64
C VAL A 73 16.43 11.29 6.83
N PRO A 74 16.54 10.58 5.70
CA PRO A 74 17.74 10.64 4.87
C PRO A 74 18.00 12.08 4.40
N ASN A 75 19.27 12.48 4.35
CA ASN A 75 19.67 13.79 3.82
C ASN A 75 19.79 13.75 2.29
N ALA A 76 18.82 13.15 1.61
CA ALA A 76 18.79 13.08 0.16
C ALA A 76 18.16 14.36 -0.38
N THR A 77 18.95 15.19 -1.06
CA THR A 77 18.50 16.44 -1.67
C THR A 77 18.80 16.41 -3.17
N PRO A 78 18.14 17.25 -4.00
CA PRO A 78 18.46 17.34 -5.43
C PRO A 78 19.95 17.61 -5.68
N GLU A 79 20.64 18.30 -4.77
CA GLU A 79 22.06 18.64 -4.92
C GLU A 79 23.01 17.47 -4.67
N ASN A 80 22.58 16.47 -3.89
CA ASN A 80 23.45 15.36 -3.47
C ASN A 80 22.94 13.96 -3.88
N ASN A 81 21.74 13.89 -4.46
CA ASN A 81 21.09 12.66 -4.87
C ASN A 81 20.56 12.84 -6.30
N ARG A 82 21.22 12.19 -7.27
CA ARG A 82 20.88 12.23 -8.70
C ARG A 82 19.49 11.66 -8.95
N PHE A 83 19.08 10.66 -8.20
CA PHE A 83 17.72 10.11 -8.31
C PHE A 83 16.67 11.15 -7.93
N VAL A 84 16.85 11.88 -6.83
CA VAL A 84 15.94 12.98 -6.44
C VAL A 84 16.01 14.13 -7.45
N ALA A 85 17.21 14.54 -7.88
CA ALA A 85 17.36 15.59 -8.90
C ALA A 85 16.64 15.26 -10.21
N ASN A 86 16.75 14.03 -10.70
CA ASN A 86 16.06 13.56 -11.92
C ASN A 86 14.55 13.78 -11.83
N ILE A 87 13.96 13.52 -10.66
CA ILE A 87 12.52 13.69 -10.41
C ILE A 87 12.16 15.17 -10.29
N CYS A 88 12.90 15.94 -9.48
CA CYS A 88 12.65 17.37 -9.29
C CYS A 88 12.84 18.19 -10.58
N ASN A 89 13.75 17.76 -11.45
CA ASN A 89 13.99 18.40 -12.75
C ASN A 89 13.01 17.94 -13.85
N THR A 90 12.06 17.06 -13.53
CA THR A 90 11.06 16.52 -14.48
C THR A 90 11.71 15.92 -15.74
N GLU A 91 12.79 15.16 -15.57
CA GLU A 91 13.45 14.49 -16.69
C GLU A 91 12.54 13.41 -17.31
N ASP A 92 12.60 13.26 -18.63
CA ASP A 92 11.71 12.35 -19.39
C ASP A 92 11.86 10.87 -18.98
N TRP A 93 13.04 10.48 -18.48
CA TRP A 93 13.37 9.09 -18.17
C TRP A 93 13.80 8.90 -16.71
N PRO A 94 13.32 7.83 -16.05
CA PRO A 94 13.70 7.54 -14.67
C PRO A 94 15.18 7.21 -14.57
N ALA A 95 15.83 7.70 -13.52
CA ALA A 95 17.22 7.40 -13.18
C ALA A 95 17.41 5.95 -12.65
N ILE A 96 16.95 4.93 -13.40
CA ILE A 96 17.03 3.50 -13.05
C ILE A 96 18.48 3.07 -12.77
N CYS A 97 19.46 3.69 -13.44
CA CYS A 97 20.88 3.41 -13.28
C CYS A 97 21.52 4.09 -12.06
N ALA A 98 20.78 4.73 -11.15
CA ALA A 98 21.33 5.27 -9.90
C ALA A 98 21.96 4.14 -9.04
N PRO A 99 22.62 4.39 -7.92
CA PRO A 99 22.90 3.36 -6.93
C PRO A 99 21.63 2.92 -6.17
N PRO A 100 21.47 1.64 -5.79
CA PRO A 100 20.33 1.17 -5.00
C PRO A 100 20.10 1.98 -3.72
N LYS A 101 21.19 2.23 -2.96
CA LYS A 101 21.14 3.04 -1.74
C LYS A 101 20.59 4.45 -2.00
N GLU A 102 21.01 5.09 -3.08
CA GLU A 102 20.61 6.44 -3.43
C GLU A 102 19.12 6.52 -3.78
N MET A 103 18.61 5.54 -4.53
CA MET A 103 17.17 5.46 -4.83
C MET A 103 16.33 5.20 -3.57
N TYR A 104 16.81 4.32 -2.69
CA TYR A 104 16.13 4.02 -1.44
C TYR A 104 16.05 5.26 -0.54
N GLU A 105 17.19 5.90 -0.26
CA GLU A 105 17.26 7.08 0.58
C GLU A 105 16.46 8.26 0.00
N GLY A 106 16.52 8.47 -1.32
CA GLY A 106 15.73 9.48 -2.01
C GLY A 106 14.23 9.22 -1.90
N THR A 107 13.79 7.98 -2.13
CA THR A 107 12.36 7.62 -2.04
C THR A 107 11.85 7.75 -0.60
N VAL A 108 12.59 7.28 0.40
CA VAL A 108 12.21 7.43 1.82
C VAL A 108 12.08 8.91 2.18
N ARG A 109 13.03 9.75 1.77
CA ARG A 109 12.97 11.19 2.02
C ARG A 109 11.70 11.81 1.44
N MET A 110 11.43 11.58 0.14
CA MET A 110 10.26 12.15 -0.54
C MET A 110 8.94 11.67 0.07
N LEU A 111 8.86 10.41 0.52
CA LEU A 111 7.68 9.89 1.22
C LEU A 111 7.42 10.62 2.55
N LEU A 112 8.47 10.86 3.33
CA LEU A 112 8.36 11.56 4.61
C LEU A 112 8.05 13.05 4.41
N GLU A 113 8.61 13.69 3.39
CA GLU A 113 8.26 15.07 3.00
C GLU A 113 6.80 15.18 2.56
N TYR A 114 6.33 14.27 1.71
CA TYR A 114 4.92 14.21 1.32
C TYR A 114 4.00 14.05 2.54
N GLY A 115 4.35 13.18 3.49
CA GLY A 115 3.61 13.02 4.74
C GLY A 115 3.51 14.32 5.55
N ALA A 116 4.60 15.08 5.62
CA ALA A 116 4.63 16.39 6.26
C ALA A 116 3.76 17.42 5.52
N THR A 117 3.93 17.56 4.20
CA THR A 117 3.14 18.45 3.34
C THR A 117 1.64 18.14 3.44
N MET A 118 1.28 16.84 3.42
CA MET A 118 -0.10 16.43 3.61
C MET A 118 -0.63 16.84 4.98
N HIS A 119 0.16 16.71 6.05
CA HIS A 119 -0.27 17.05 7.40
C HIS A 119 -0.46 18.55 7.58
N GLU A 120 0.42 19.35 6.99
CA GLU A 120 0.26 20.80 6.93
C GLU A 120 -1.00 21.19 6.14
N HIS A 121 -1.27 20.52 5.02
CA HIS A 121 -2.48 20.74 4.24
C HIS A 121 -3.76 20.44 5.05
N MET A 122 -3.76 19.36 5.82
CA MET A 122 -4.90 19.05 6.71
C MET A 122 -5.16 20.16 7.72
N LYS A 123 -4.11 20.75 8.31
CA LYS A 123 -4.23 21.89 9.22
C LYS A 123 -4.77 23.13 8.52
N LEU A 124 -4.38 23.38 7.26
CA LEU A 124 -4.92 24.48 6.47
C LEU A 124 -6.42 24.28 6.24
N LEU A 125 -6.86 23.07 5.90
CA LEU A 125 -8.27 22.74 5.68
C LEU A 125 -9.14 22.97 6.92
N GLU A 126 -8.62 22.80 8.13
CA GLU A 126 -9.35 23.08 9.38
C GLU A 126 -9.74 24.57 9.51
N GLY A 127 -8.97 25.48 8.90
CA GLY A 127 -9.21 26.92 8.94
C GLY A 127 -10.11 27.45 7.83
N ILE A 128 -10.43 26.65 6.81
CA ILE A 128 -11.21 27.08 5.64
C ILE A 128 -12.70 26.90 5.92
N LYS A 129 -13.50 27.91 5.58
CA LYS A 129 -14.95 27.83 5.72
C LYS A 129 -15.55 26.96 4.62
N PRO A 130 -16.67 26.25 4.87
CA PRO A 130 -17.27 25.35 3.89
C PRO A 130 -17.61 26.00 2.54
N GLU A 131 -17.93 27.29 2.52
CA GLU A 131 -18.26 28.06 1.33
C GLU A 131 -17.04 28.34 0.45
N ASP A 132 -15.86 28.43 1.08
CA ASP A 132 -14.59 28.74 0.41
C ASP A 132 -13.86 27.48 -0.08
N LEU A 133 -14.40 26.29 0.18
CA LEU A 133 -13.83 25.03 -0.31
C LEU A 133 -13.99 24.91 -1.83
N THR A 134 -12.87 24.72 -2.52
CA THR A 134 -12.78 24.53 -3.98
C THR A 134 -11.94 23.29 -4.30
N PHE A 135 -11.95 22.85 -5.55
CA PHE A 135 -11.09 21.73 -5.95
C PHE A 135 -9.61 22.09 -5.78
N GLU A 136 -9.29 23.35 -6.09
CA GLU A 136 -7.96 23.96 -6.11
C GLU A 136 -7.33 24.02 -4.71
N ASN A 137 -8.15 24.17 -3.65
CA ASN A 137 -7.64 24.20 -2.28
C ASN A 137 -7.84 22.88 -1.52
N VAL A 138 -8.67 21.95 -1.99
CA VAL A 138 -8.84 20.66 -1.32
C VAL A 138 -7.99 19.57 -1.95
N ILE A 139 -8.06 19.38 -3.28
CA ILE A 139 -7.51 18.20 -3.98
C ILE A 139 -6.26 18.55 -4.78
N GLU A 140 -6.28 19.66 -5.52
CA GLU A 140 -5.17 20.05 -6.40
C GLU A 140 -3.79 20.11 -5.72
N PRO A 141 -3.65 20.54 -4.45
CA PRO A 141 -2.35 20.60 -3.77
C PRO A 141 -1.66 19.24 -3.66
N PHE A 142 -2.41 18.13 -3.76
CA PHE A 142 -1.84 16.80 -3.73
C PHE A 142 -1.34 16.30 -5.08
N LEU A 143 -1.84 16.82 -6.20
CA LEU A 143 -1.64 16.16 -7.50
C LEU A 143 -0.17 16.10 -7.90
N THR A 144 0.53 17.23 -7.81
CA THR A 144 1.94 17.35 -8.17
C THR A 144 2.83 16.57 -7.19
N GLU A 145 2.53 16.67 -5.89
CA GLU A 145 3.30 16.00 -4.83
C GLU A 145 3.14 14.48 -4.91
N GLU A 146 1.90 13.99 -5.13
CA GLU A 146 1.61 12.57 -5.30
C GLU A 146 2.25 12.01 -6.58
N GLU A 147 2.25 12.77 -7.67
CA GLU A 147 2.94 12.38 -8.90
C GLU A 147 4.42 12.13 -8.64
N GLN A 148 5.12 13.07 -8.02
CA GLN A 148 6.56 12.95 -7.75
C GLN A 148 6.86 11.78 -6.81
N VAL A 149 6.11 11.63 -5.72
CA VAL A 149 6.39 10.58 -4.74
C VAL A 149 6.04 9.18 -5.26
N LEU A 150 4.96 9.05 -6.04
CA LEU A 150 4.60 7.79 -6.68
C LEU A 150 5.57 7.45 -7.80
N TYR A 151 6.06 8.44 -8.55
CA TYR A 151 7.12 8.23 -9.54
C TYR A 151 8.39 7.70 -8.88
N ALA A 152 8.83 8.30 -7.78
CA ALA A 152 9.98 7.84 -7.00
C ALA A 152 9.79 6.38 -6.56
N PHE A 153 8.66 6.10 -5.92
CA PHE A 153 8.32 4.79 -5.39
C PHE A 153 8.24 3.71 -6.47
N HIS A 154 7.54 3.98 -7.57
CA HIS A 154 7.37 3.00 -8.64
C HIS A 154 8.67 2.76 -9.43
N THR A 155 9.53 3.78 -9.55
CA THR A 155 10.85 3.60 -10.15
C THR A 155 11.74 2.72 -9.28
N LEU A 156 11.79 2.99 -7.97
CA LEU A 156 12.50 2.13 -7.02
C LEU A 156 11.95 0.70 -7.05
N TRP A 157 10.62 0.56 -6.94
CA TRP A 157 9.96 -0.75 -6.97
C TRP A 157 10.33 -1.55 -8.22
N THR A 158 10.27 -0.91 -9.39
CA THR A 158 10.60 -1.55 -10.67
C THR A 158 12.01 -2.08 -10.65
N ARG A 159 12.95 -1.31 -10.11
CA ARG A 159 14.33 -1.76 -9.95
C ARG A 159 14.46 -2.91 -8.96
N MET A 160 13.77 -2.82 -7.82
CA MET A 160 13.74 -3.86 -6.78
C MET A 160 13.24 -5.21 -7.29
N LEU A 161 12.35 -5.21 -8.29
CA LEU A 161 11.86 -6.43 -8.95
C LEU A 161 12.74 -6.95 -10.09
N THR A 162 13.67 -6.16 -10.64
CA THR A 162 14.35 -6.49 -11.90
C THR A 162 15.87 -6.65 -11.77
N ASP A 163 16.56 -5.65 -11.22
CA ASP A 163 18.02 -5.57 -11.20
C ASP A 163 18.53 -5.00 -9.87
N TRP A 164 17.98 -5.53 -8.78
CA TRP A 164 18.36 -5.13 -7.42
C TRP A 164 19.30 -6.16 -6.81
N PRO A 165 20.35 -5.72 -6.10
CA PRO A 165 21.26 -6.65 -5.43
C PRO A 165 20.47 -7.53 -4.46
N SER A 166 20.56 -8.85 -4.63
CA SER A 166 19.90 -9.80 -3.74
C SER A 166 20.66 -9.86 -2.41
N SER A 167 20.14 -9.15 -1.41
CA SER A 167 20.57 -9.29 -0.01
C SER A 167 19.35 -9.31 0.91
N ARG A 168 19.48 -9.97 2.06
CA ARG A 168 18.39 -10.07 3.04
C ARG A 168 18.03 -8.71 3.64
N GLU A 169 19.02 -7.85 3.86
CA GLU A 169 18.85 -6.48 4.36
C GLU A 169 18.06 -5.65 3.36
N LEU A 170 18.46 -5.69 2.09
CA LEU A 170 17.82 -4.96 1.00
C LEU A 170 16.38 -5.42 0.74
N HIS A 171 16.10 -6.71 0.91
CA HIS A 171 14.74 -7.23 0.84
C HIS A 171 13.88 -6.77 2.03
N ALA A 172 14.44 -6.73 3.24
CA ALA A 172 13.72 -6.18 4.39
C ALA A 172 13.41 -4.69 4.22
N ASP A 173 14.35 -3.93 3.66
CA ASP A 173 14.18 -2.52 3.36
C ASP A 173 13.11 -2.28 2.28
N PHE A 174 12.98 -3.19 1.29
CA PHE A 174 11.86 -3.17 0.33
C PHE A 174 10.50 -3.22 1.01
N MET A 175 10.32 -4.18 1.92
CA MET A 175 9.04 -4.39 2.58
C MET A 175 8.67 -3.18 3.44
N LYS A 176 9.66 -2.58 4.12
CA LYS A 176 9.46 -1.37 4.93
C LYS A 176 9.10 -0.16 4.07
N ILE A 177 9.78 0.07 2.95
CA ILE A 177 9.47 1.24 2.12
C ILE A 177 8.12 1.09 1.41
N HIS A 178 7.74 -0.13 1.05
CA HIS A 178 6.41 -0.43 0.54
C HIS A 178 5.33 -0.12 1.58
N GLU A 179 5.53 -0.53 2.84
CA GLU A 179 4.62 -0.21 3.93
C GLU A 179 4.56 1.30 4.18
N LEU A 180 5.71 1.98 4.22
CA LEU A 180 5.80 3.44 4.35
C LEU A 180 5.03 4.15 3.23
N ALA A 181 5.22 3.73 1.97
CA ALA A 181 4.53 4.31 0.83
C ALA A 181 3.01 4.20 0.94
N ILE A 182 2.50 3.02 1.33
CA ILE A 182 1.07 2.85 1.59
C ILE A 182 0.64 3.78 2.72
N ASN A 183 1.36 3.79 3.84
CA ASN A 183 0.98 4.57 5.01
C ASN A 183 0.90 6.07 4.72
N GLU A 184 1.94 6.65 4.11
CA GLU A 184 1.99 8.09 3.83
C GLU A 184 0.97 8.48 2.75
N VAL A 185 0.96 7.81 1.59
CA VAL A 185 0.06 8.16 0.48
C VAL A 185 -1.42 7.94 0.83
N SER A 186 -1.72 6.93 1.64
CA SER A 186 -3.09 6.63 2.08
C SER A 186 -3.54 7.40 3.32
N ALA A 187 -2.64 8.10 4.03
CA ALA A 187 -2.95 8.77 5.28
C ALA A 187 -4.11 9.77 5.14
N LYS A 188 -4.13 10.53 4.04
CA LYS A 188 -5.19 11.51 3.74
C LYS A 188 -6.60 10.94 3.80
N TRP A 189 -6.77 9.67 3.42
CA TRP A 189 -8.09 9.02 3.43
C TRP A 189 -8.66 8.86 4.85
N LYS A 190 -7.78 8.86 5.86
CA LYS A 190 -8.12 8.67 7.27
C LYS A 190 -8.48 9.98 7.99
N TYR A 191 -8.35 11.13 7.33
CA TYR A 191 -8.69 12.43 7.92
C TYR A 191 -10.17 12.77 7.72
N ASP A 192 -10.89 12.97 8.83
CA ASP A 192 -12.30 13.40 8.81
C ASP A 192 -12.49 14.79 8.21
N ILE A 193 -11.54 15.71 8.45
CA ILE A 193 -11.58 17.06 7.85
C ILE A 193 -11.53 16.99 6.33
N PHE A 194 -10.66 16.13 5.78
CA PHE A 194 -10.55 15.90 4.35
C PHE A 194 -11.83 15.26 3.79
N PHE A 195 -12.41 14.30 4.52
CA PHE A 195 -13.64 13.63 4.10
C PHE A 195 -14.79 14.62 3.97
N LYS A 196 -14.94 15.50 4.98
CA LYS A 196 -15.95 16.56 4.96
C LYS A 196 -15.71 17.54 3.82
N ALA A 197 -14.47 17.93 3.57
CA ALA A 197 -14.13 18.84 2.48
C ALA A 197 -14.48 18.24 1.10
N VAL A 198 -14.03 17.01 0.83
CA VAL A 198 -14.32 16.29 -0.42
C VAL A 198 -15.83 16.06 -0.59
N LYS A 199 -16.54 15.70 0.49
CA LYS A 199 -18.01 15.56 0.45
C LYS A 199 -18.70 16.87 0.06
N THR A 200 -18.25 18.00 0.60
CA THR A 200 -18.79 19.33 0.26
C THR A 200 -18.60 19.64 -1.22
N LEU A 201 -17.42 19.34 -1.78
CA LEU A 201 -17.16 19.50 -3.22
C LEU A 201 -18.13 18.67 -4.07
N CYS A 202 -18.33 17.39 -3.71
CA CYS A 202 -19.23 16.49 -4.43
C CYS A 202 -20.69 16.95 -4.39
N VAL A 203 -21.15 17.48 -3.24
CA VAL A 203 -22.54 17.95 -3.07
C VAL A 203 -22.79 19.25 -3.83
N ARG A 204 -21.85 20.20 -3.78
CA ARG A 204 -21.98 21.48 -4.48
C ARG A 204 -21.98 21.30 -6.00
N SER A 205 -21.19 20.34 -6.52
CA SER A 205 -21.08 20.04 -7.96
C SER A 205 -20.73 21.28 -8.83
N GLU A 206 -20.15 22.31 -8.23
CA GLU A 206 -19.80 23.58 -8.87
C GLU A 206 -18.62 23.46 -9.85
N THR A 207 -17.88 22.36 -9.77
CA THR A 207 -16.74 22.09 -10.64
C THR A 207 -17.20 21.87 -12.09
N THR A 208 -16.93 22.82 -12.97
CA THR A 208 -17.28 22.76 -14.40
C THR A 208 -16.50 21.67 -15.14
N ASP A 209 -15.25 21.45 -14.76
CA ASP A 209 -14.36 20.48 -15.40
C ASP A 209 -14.75 19.03 -15.10
N SER A 210 -15.01 18.26 -16.16
CA SER A 210 -15.47 16.88 -16.04
C SER A 210 -14.47 15.92 -15.38
N TRP A 211 -13.17 16.17 -15.53
CA TRP A 211 -12.13 15.33 -14.93
C TRP A 211 -11.97 15.63 -13.43
N LYS A 212 -12.03 16.90 -13.02
CA LYS A 212 -11.98 17.31 -11.61
C LYS A 212 -13.17 16.75 -10.83
N ARG A 213 -14.38 16.82 -11.40
CA ARG A 213 -15.58 16.20 -10.81
C ARG A 213 -15.39 14.68 -10.62
N ARG A 214 -14.95 13.97 -11.67
CA ARG A 214 -14.70 12.52 -11.59
C ARG A 214 -13.64 12.16 -10.55
N LEU A 215 -12.60 12.99 -10.40
CA LEU A 215 -11.57 12.76 -9.41
C LEU A 215 -12.09 12.98 -7.98
N ALA A 216 -12.87 14.03 -7.75
CA ALA A 216 -13.53 14.27 -6.45
C ALA A 216 -14.48 13.12 -6.09
N ASP A 217 -15.29 12.64 -7.04
CA ASP A 217 -16.16 11.47 -6.86
C ASP A 217 -15.34 10.22 -6.53
N PHE A 218 -14.22 10.00 -7.23
CA PHE A 218 -13.31 8.89 -6.95
C PHE A 218 -12.73 8.98 -5.53
N TYR A 219 -12.29 10.15 -5.10
CA TYR A 219 -11.76 10.39 -3.74
C TYR A 219 -12.84 10.11 -2.69
N TYR A 220 -14.06 10.61 -2.92
CA TYR A 220 -15.19 10.36 -2.04
C TYR A 220 -15.52 8.86 -1.92
N LEU A 221 -15.56 8.14 -3.05
CA LEU A 221 -15.78 6.69 -3.09
C LEU A 221 -14.66 5.93 -2.39
N GLN A 222 -13.41 6.35 -2.57
CA GLN A 222 -12.25 5.74 -1.90
C GLN A 222 -12.38 5.86 -0.38
N MET A 223 -12.73 7.04 0.13
CA MET A 223 -12.96 7.25 1.57
C MET A 223 -14.17 6.44 2.07
N LYS A 224 -15.26 6.38 1.30
CA LYS A 224 -16.40 5.53 1.64
C LYS A 224 -16.04 4.05 1.69
N SER A 225 -15.12 3.60 0.84
CA SER A 225 -14.67 2.21 0.81
C SER A 225 -13.91 1.77 2.07
N ILE A 226 -13.37 2.73 2.83
CA ILE A 226 -12.73 2.50 4.15
C ILE A 226 -13.67 2.84 5.31
N ALA A 227 -14.99 2.83 5.06
CA ALA A 227 -16.04 3.11 6.02
C ALA A 227 -16.00 4.51 6.65
N MET A 228 -15.51 5.52 5.91
CA MET A 228 -15.60 6.91 6.38
C MET A 228 -17.05 7.43 6.40
N GLY A 229 -17.39 8.09 7.51
CA GLY A 229 -18.74 8.60 7.78
C GLY A 229 -19.76 7.52 8.15
N GLU A 230 -19.34 6.29 8.47
CA GLU A 230 -20.19 5.28 9.12
C GLU A 230 -20.21 5.48 10.65
N THR A 231 -21.13 4.80 11.34
CA THR A 231 -21.20 4.83 12.81
C THR A 231 -19.97 4.16 13.43
N SER A 232 -19.56 4.60 14.63
CA SER A 232 -18.35 4.10 15.31
C SER A 232 -18.28 2.57 15.37
N LYS A 233 -19.40 1.90 15.69
CA LYS A 233 -19.48 0.44 15.75
C LYS A 233 -19.22 -0.25 14.40
N LYS A 234 -19.75 0.29 13.29
CA LYS A 234 -19.51 -0.26 11.95
C LYS A 234 -18.10 0.03 11.47
N HIS A 235 -17.59 1.22 11.78
CA HIS A 235 -16.23 1.63 11.47
C HIS A 235 -15.20 0.72 12.17
N GLU A 236 -15.36 0.47 13.47
CA GLU A 236 -14.48 -0.45 14.24
C GLU A 236 -14.50 -1.87 13.68
N GLN A 237 -15.68 -2.40 13.32
CA GLN A 237 -15.79 -3.71 12.69
C GLN A 237 -15.07 -3.76 11.34
N PHE A 238 -15.20 -2.71 10.53
CA PHE A 238 -14.54 -2.64 9.23
C PHE A 238 -13.02 -2.54 9.35
N VAL A 239 -12.51 -1.66 10.23
CA VAL A 239 -11.07 -1.48 10.47
C VAL A 239 -10.43 -2.79 10.97
N GLY A 240 -11.10 -3.52 11.86
CA GLY A 240 -10.63 -4.84 12.31
C GLY A 240 -10.55 -5.86 11.19
N HIS A 241 -11.51 -5.86 10.26
CA HIS A 241 -11.49 -6.76 9.09
C HIS A 241 -10.44 -6.37 8.05
N ASP A 242 -10.30 -5.08 7.74
CA ASP A 242 -9.36 -4.59 6.72
C ASP A 242 -7.91 -4.85 7.17
N SER A 243 -7.59 -4.59 8.44
CA SER A 243 -6.29 -4.93 9.03
C SER A 243 -5.99 -6.43 8.99
N PHE A 244 -6.98 -7.29 9.24
CA PHE A 244 -6.83 -8.74 9.14
C PHE A 244 -6.51 -9.17 7.69
N VAL A 245 -7.21 -8.62 6.70
CA VAL A 245 -7.00 -8.95 5.28
C VAL A 245 -5.63 -8.49 4.80
N GLU A 246 -5.21 -7.26 5.15
CA GLU A 246 -3.88 -6.74 4.79
C GLU A 246 -2.76 -7.60 5.37
N HIS A 247 -2.86 -7.93 6.68
CA HIS A 247 -1.89 -8.80 7.34
C HIS A 247 -1.84 -10.19 6.69
N TYR A 248 -3.00 -10.75 6.30
CA TYR A 248 -3.07 -12.04 5.63
C TYR A 248 -2.47 -12.01 4.23
N ILE A 249 -2.74 -10.98 3.43
CA ILE A 249 -2.17 -10.82 2.08
C ILE A 249 -0.65 -10.68 2.15
N LEU A 250 -0.15 -9.85 3.06
CA LEU A 250 1.29 -9.69 3.28
C LEU A 250 1.92 -11.02 3.68
N ARG A 251 1.35 -11.71 4.68
CA ARG A 251 1.83 -13.03 5.11
C ARG A 251 1.79 -14.06 3.99
N TYR A 252 0.72 -14.09 3.19
CA TYR A 252 0.59 -14.99 2.06
C TYR A 252 1.66 -14.73 1.00
N ARG A 253 1.91 -13.45 0.65
CA ARG A 253 2.98 -13.07 -0.28
C ARG A 253 4.35 -13.44 0.27
N THR A 254 4.62 -13.16 1.54
CA THR A 254 5.85 -13.54 2.21
C THR A 254 6.03 -15.06 2.24
N VAL A 255 4.96 -15.84 2.44
CA VAL A 255 5.01 -17.31 2.36
C VAL A 255 5.26 -17.79 0.94
N LEU A 256 4.68 -17.17 -0.10
CA LEU A 256 4.98 -17.51 -1.49
C LEU A 256 6.39 -17.09 -1.94
N GLN A 257 6.92 -16.01 -1.37
CA GLN A 257 8.25 -15.53 -1.68
C GLN A 257 9.32 -16.32 -0.93
N ASN A 258 9.07 -16.62 0.34
CA ASN A 258 9.91 -17.46 1.20
C ASN A 258 9.57 -18.94 1.08
N SER A 259 8.66 -19.34 0.18
CA SER A 259 8.58 -20.73 -0.26
C SER A 259 9.77 -20.98 -1.17
N GLU A 260 10.95 -20.93 -0.53
CA GLU A 260 12.19 -21.58 -0.91
C GLU A 260 12.08 -23.12 -0.74
N ASP A 261 10.85 -23.65 -0.74
CA ASP A 261 10.57 -25.05 -1.12
C ASP A 261 10.25 -25.15 -2.62
N MET A 262 10.66 -24.17 -3.44
CA MET A 262 11.26 -24.54 -4.72
C MET A 262 12.61 -25.16 -4.38
N GLU A 263 12.58 -26.39 -3.86
CA GLU A 263 13.76 -27.15 -3.47
C GLU A 263 14.81 -26.96 -4.57
N ASP A 264 16.04 -26.60 -4.21
CA ASP A 264 17.17 -26.82 -5.10
C ASP A 264 17.23 -28.34 -5.34
N ILE A 265 16.57 -28.79 -6.40
CA ILE A 265 16.51 -30.21 -6.75
C ILE A 265 17.91 -30.59 -7.21
N GLN A 266 18.70 -31.12 -6.27
CA GLN A 266 20.00 -31.69 -6.58
C GLN A 266 19.80 -33.01 -7.29
N VAL A 267 19.78 -32.95 -8.62
CA VAL A 267 19.77 -34.15 -9.46
C VAL A 267 21.21 -34.64 -9.60
N THR A 268 21.54 -35.73 -8.91
CA THR A 268 22.87 -36.39 -8.98
C THR A 268 22.95 -37.41 -10.10
N ASP A 269 21.81 -37.99 -10.51
CA ASP A 269 21.75 -38.96 -11.59
C ASP A 269 21.67 -38.28 -12.96
N ARG A 270 22.69 -38.50 -13.79
CA ARG A 270 22.77 -37.98 -15.15
C ARG A 270 21.69 -38.57 -16.06
N ALA A 271 21.19 -39.78 -15.78
CA ALA A 271 20.17 -40.43 -16.60
C ALA A 271 18.85 -39.66 -16.64
N VAL A 272 18.58 -38.81 -15.64
CA VAL A 272 17.39 -37.96 -15.57
C VAL A 272 17.39 -36.88 -16.68
N PHE A 273 18.55 -36.56 -17.24
CA PHE A 273 18.69 -35.54 -18.28
C PHE A 273 19.01 -36.07 -19.69
N ASN A 274 18.72 -37.35 -19.96
CA ASN A 274 19.09 -38.01 -21.22
C ASN A 274 18.58 -37.29 -22.48
N ASP A 275 17.43 -36.60 -22.39
CA ASP A 275 16.81 -35.86 -23.51
C ASP A 275 16.98 -34.33 -23.41
N ALA A 276 17.71 -33.84 -22.41
CA ALA A 276 17.87 -32.40 -22.21
C ALA A 276 18.88 -31.82 -23.22
N PRO A 277 18.53 -30.73 -23.94
CA PRO A 277 19.46 -30.07 -24.84
C PRO A 277 20.73 -29.59 -24.14
N PRO A 278 21.90 -29.58 -24.81
CA PRO A 278 23.17 -29.15 -24.21
C PRO A 278 23.14 -27.74 -23.59
N GLU A 279 22.34 -26.83 -24.16
CA GLU A 279 22.20 -25.46 -23.63
C GLU A 279 21.45 -25.43 -22.29
N VAL A 280 20.46 -26.31 -22.11
CA VAL A 280 19.72 -26.47 -20.84
C VAL A 280 20.64 -27.09 -19.79
N LEU A 281 21.37 -28.14 -20.14
CA LEU A 281 22.36 -28.77 -19.27
C LEU A 281 23.43 -27.77 -18.78
N LYS A 282 23.88 -26.88 -19.66
CA LYS A 282 24.86 -25.83 -19.31
C LYS A 282 24.30 -24.79 -18.34
N ARG A 283 22.99 -24.50 -18.39
CA ARG A 283 22.31 -23.58 -17.45
C ARG A 283 22.02 -24.24 -16.10
N LEU A 284 21.77 -25.55 -16.08
CA LEU A 284 21.53 -26.34 -14.85
C LEU A 284 22.81 -26.77 -14.12
N ALA A 285 23.95 -26.80 -14.82
CA ALA A 285 25.23 -27.15 -14.22
C ALA A 285 25.71 -26.05 -13.25
N VAL A 286 25.80 -26.38 -11.96
CA VAL A 286 26.45 -25.52 -10.96
C VAL A 286 27.96 -25.67 -11.11
N ASN A 287 28.69 -24.56 -11.33
CA ASN A 287 30.16 -24.57 -11.28
C ASN A 287 30.60 -24.95 -9.86
N ARG A 288 31.04 -26.19 -9.66
CA ARG A 288 31.76 -26.59 -8.44
C ARG A 288 33.14 -25.93 -8.47
N GLN A 289 33.37 -24.95 -7.59
CA GLN A 289 34.72 -24.52 -7.21
C GLN A 289 35.33 -25.56 -6.27
#